data_AF-A0A4Q4VF80-F1
#
_entry.id   AF-A0A4Q4VF80-F1
#
_cell.length_a   1.000
_cell.length_b   1.000
_cell.length_c   1.000
_cell.angle_alpha   90.00
_cell.angle_beta   90.00
_cell.angle_gamma   90.00
#
_symmetry.space_group_name_H-M   'P 1'
#
loop_
_entity.id
_entity.type
_entity.pdbx_description
1 polymer ?
#
loop_
_entity_poly.entity_id
_entity_poly.type
_entity_poly.pdbx_seq_one_letter_code
_entity_poly.pdbx_strand_id
1 'polypeptide(L)'
;MWHKRFGHPGADALRRLVNTARGVRLTYGKDITIRDCDACGLGKMKRQVRRQPRESVAFAAPGDRLAIDFHDFDNGYNGYTSAMVIGDRVTGLAWDFYL
;
A
#
# COMPACT_ATOMS: atom_id res chain seq x y z
N MET A 1 14.47 -25.34 -8.14
CA MET A 1 13.28 -24.48 -7.92
C MET A 1 11.96 -25.19 -8.25
N TRP A 2 11.48 -26.05 -7.34
CA TRP A 2 10.19 -26.76 -7.47
C TRP A 2 8.96 -25.85 -7.45
N HIS A 3 9.08 -24.68 -6.82
CA HIS A 3 8.05 -23.64 -6.78
C HIS A 3 7.54 -23.22 -8.17
N LYS A 4 8.41 -23.01 -9.16
CA LYS A 4 7.98 -22.64 -10.53
C LYS A 4 7.38 -23.84 -11.29
N ARG A 5 7.91 -25.04 -11.07
CA ARG A 5 7.51 -26.26 -11.80
C ARG A 5 6.10 -26.75 -11.47
N PHE A 6 5.63 -26.52 -10.24
CA PHE A 6 4.32 -26.98 -9.77
C PHE A 6 3.25 -25.88 -9.72
N GLY A 7 3.44 -24.76 -10.43
CA GLY A 7 2.44 -23.69 -10.49
C GLY A 7 2.39 -22.83 -9.22
N HIS A 8 3.55 -22.44 -8.68
CA HIS A 8 3.66 -21.50 -7.56
C HIS A 8 3.00 -21.94 -6.23
N PRO A 9 3.15 -23.21 -5.79
CA PRO A 9 2.63 -23.66 -4.52
C PRO A 9 3.30 -22.92 -3.36
N GLY A 10 2.57 -22.82 -2.24
CA GLY A 10 3.09 -22.25 -1.01
C GLY A 10 4.24 -23.05 -0.41
N ALA A 11 4.97 -22.45 0.54
CA ALA A 11 6.12 -23.05 1.18
C ALA A 11 5.76 -24.35 1.92
N ASP A 12 4.58 -24.39 2.54
CA ASP A 12 4.10 -25.58 3.26
C ASP A 12 3.79 -26.75 2.31
N ALA A 13 3.23 -26.48 1.14
CA ALA A 13 3.01 -27.50 0.13
C ALA A 13 4.33 -28.07 -0.39
N LEU A 14 5.35 -27.22 -0.60
CA LEU A 14 6.70 -27.67 -0.96
C LEU A 14 7.34 -28.50 0.16
N ARG A 15 7.21 -28.09 1.43
CA ARG A 15 7.71 -28.87 2.58
C ARG A 15 7.11 -30.28 2.63
N ARG A 16 5.81 -30.41 2.38
CA ARG A 16 5.13 -31.71 2.34
C ARG A 16 5.61 -32.57 1.18
N LEU A 17 5.92 -31.96 0.03
CA LEU A 17 6.36 -32.64 -1.19
C LEU A 17 7.63 -33.49 -0.98
N VAL A 18 8.57 -33.04 -0.14
CA VAL A 18 9.81 -33.80 0.16
C VAL A 18 9.51 -35.12 0.85
N ASN A 19 8.45 -35.17 1.65
CA ASN A 19 8.10 -36.35 2.42
C ASN A 19 7.14 -37.29 1.66
N THR A 20 6.46 -36.78 0.63
CA THR A 20 5.41 -37.54 -0.07
C THR A 20 5.79 -37.97 -1.49
N ALA A 21 6.83 -37.40 -2.09
CA ALA A 21 7.26 -37.69 -3.45
C ALA A 21 8.72 -38.16 -3.52
N ARG A 22 9.00 -39.15 -4.38
CA ARG A 22 10.36 -39.63 -4.63
C ARG A 22 11.14 -38.66 -5.52
N GLY A 23 12.43 -38.48 -5.24
CA GLY A 23 13.33 -37.66 -6.07
C GLY A 23 13.24 -36.14 -5.82
N VAL A 24 12.38 -35.69 -4.89
CA VAL A 24 12.30 -34.28 -4.49
C VAL A 24 13.33 -34.01 -3.41
N ARG A 25 14.37 -33.25 -3.75
CA ARG A 25 15.32 -32.66 -2.79
C ARG A 25 15.07 -31.17 -2.72
N LEU A 26 14.85 -30.65 -1.51
CA LEU A 26 14.81 -29.20 -1.25
C LEU A 26 16.08 -28.80 -0.51
N THR A 27 16.80 -27.82 -1.03
CA THR A 27 17.85 -27.13 -0.27
C THR A 27 17.23 -25.93 0.44
N TYR A 28 17.23 -25.96 1.77
CA TYR A 28 16.71 -24.86 2.59
C TYR A 28 17.43 -23.56 2.21
N GLY A 29 16.68 -22.49 1.94
CA GLY A 29 17.22 -21.17 1.55
C GLY A 29 17.38 -20.90 0.05
N LYS A 30 17.43 -21.91 -0.84
CA LYS A 30 17.49 -21.70 -2.31
C LYS A 30 16.20 -22.08 -3.06
N ASP A 31 15.42 -23.01 -2.51
CA ASP A 31 14.24 -23.55 -3.20
C ASP A 31 12.89 -23.11 -2.60
N ILE A 32 12.88 -22.44 -1.45
CA ILE A 32 11.65 -22.18 -0.65
C ILE A 32 11.53 -20.72 -0.21
N THR A 33 11.65 -19.79 -1.12
CA THR A 33 11.29 -18.38 -0.85
C THR A 33 10.32 -17.92 -1.91
N ILE A 34 9.02 -18.02 -1.59
CA ILE A 34 7.94 -17.35 -2.34
C ILE A 34 8.25 -15.85 -2.50
N ARG A 35 9.04 -15.30 -1.58
CA ARG A 35 9.51 -13.92 -1.56
C ARG A 35 10.40 -13.55 -2.75
N ASP A 36 11.15 -14.51 -3.30
CA ASP A 36 12.10 -14.26 -4.41
C ASP A 36 11.49 -14.59 -5.78
N CYS A 37 10.16 -14.74 -5.84
CA CYS A 37 9.43 -15.07 -7.04
C CYS A 37 8.54 -13.90 -7.45
N ASP A 38 8.91 -13.19 -8.51
CA ASP A 38 8.19 -12.01 -9.00
C ASP A 38 6.71 -12.27 -9.29
N ALA A 39 6.40 -13.41 -9.92
CA ALA A 39 5.02 -13.79 -10.23
C ALA A 39 4.16 -13.96 -8.96
N CYS A 40 4.74 -14.51 -7.88
CA CYS A 40 4.07 -14.57 -6.59
C CYS A 40 4.02 -13.21 -5.90
N GLY A 41 5.09 -12.42 -6.00
CA GLY A 41 5.14 -11.07 -5.46
C GLY A 41 4.03 -10.20 -6.02
N LEU A 42 3.85 -10.20 -7.34
CA LEU A 42 2.81 -9.46 -8.05
C LEU A 42 1.41 -10.06 -7.81
N GLY A 43 1.25 -11.37 -8.04
CA GLY A 43 -0.06 -12.03 -7.99
C GLY A 43 -0.65 -12.18 -6.59
N LYS A 44 0.20 -12.20 -5.54
CA LYS A 44 -0.22 -12.28 -4.13
C LYS A 44 0.07 -11.01 -3.37
N MET A 45 0.37 -9.91 -4.06
CA MET A 45 0.63 -8.63 -3.43
C MET A 45 -0.58 -8.23 -2.58
N LYS A 46 -0.33 -7.94 -1.30
CA LYS A 46 -1.34 -7.39 -0.40
C LYS A 46 -0.86 -6.05 0.12
N ARG A 47 -1.77 -5.08 0.16
CA ARG A 47 -1.53 -3.76 0.75
C ARG A 47 -1.03 -3.94 2.18
N GLN A 48 0.19 -3.49 2.46
CA GLN A 48 0.69 -3.36 3.82
C GLN A 48 0.10 -2.09 4.43
N VAL A 49 -0.73 -2.23 5.46
CA VAL A 49 -1.43 -1.10 6.06
C VAL A 49 -0.64 -0.61 7.26
N ARG A 50 -0.08 0.60 7.15
CA ARG A 50 0.48 1.34 8.30
C ARG A 50 -0.62 2.24 8.89
N ARG A 51 -0.98 2.01 10.16
CA ARG A 51 -2.00 2.81 10.88
C ARG A 51 -1.41 3.76 11.93
N GLN A 52 -0.10 3.90 11.97
CA GLN A 52 0.54 4.84 12.89
C GLN A 52 0.15 6.29 12.54
N PRO A 53 -0.11 7.14 13.55
CA PRO A 53 -0.27 8.57 13.34
C PRO A 53 0.91 9.16 12.56
N ARG A 54 0.66 10.21 11.79
CA ARG A 54 1.72 10.92 11.06
C ARG A 54 2.57 11.69 12.07
N GLU A 55 3.81 11.25 12.27
CA GLU A 55 4.78 11.91 13.17
C GLU A 55 4.97 13.40 12.83
N SER A 56 4.83 13.77 11.56
CA SER A 56 4.93 15.16 11.11
C SER A 56 3.89 16.12 11.70
N VAL A 57 2.79 15.60 12.28
CA VAL A 57 1.77 16.41 12.96
C VAL A 57 2.07 16.53 14.45
N ALA A 58 2.77 15.56 15.03
CA ALA A 58 3.05 15.54 16.48
C ALA A 58 3.99 16.66 16.93
N PHE A 59 4.77 17.24 16.01
CA PHE A 59 5.77 18.28 16.30
C PHE A 59 5.50 19.60 15.57
N ALA A 60 4.37 19.74 14.87
CA ALA A 60 4.07 20.91 14.07
C ALA A 60 3.31 21.97 14.89
N ALA A 61 3.62 23.24 14.68
CA ALA A 61 2.86 24.38 15.17
C ALA A 61 1.72 24.74 14.19
N PRO A 62 0.69 25.48 14.65
CA PRO A 62 -0.35 26.02 13.75
C PRO A 62 0.25 26.72 12.53
N GLY A 63 -0.16 26.31 11.33
CA GLY A 63 0.31 26.88 10.07
C GLY A 63 1.55 26.21 9.45
N ASP A 64 2.27 25.35 10.19
CA ASP A 64 3.44 24.64 9.65
C ASP A 64 3.07 23.61 8.56
N ARG A 65 1.83 23.08 8.64
CA ARG A 65 1.35 22.00 7.79
C ARG A 65 -0.03 22.32 7.25
N LEU A 66 -0.06 22.96 6.08
CA LEU A 66 -1.28 23.17 5.32
C LEU A 66 -1.48 22.02 4.32
N ALA A 67 -2.69 21.47 4.28
CA ALA A 67 -3.17 20.65 3.18
C ALA A 67 -3.99 21.54 2.25
N ILE A 68 -3.69 21.48 0.97
CA ILE A 68 -4.42 22.21 -0.07
C ILE A 68 -4.95 21.16 -1.04
N ASP A 69 -6.25 21.21 -1.31
CA ASP A 69 -6.90 20.36 -2.30
C ASP A 69 -7.85 21.18 -3.16
N PHE A 70 -8.12 20.68 -4.36
CA PHE A 70 -9.02 21.33 -5.32
C PHE A 70 -10.17 20.38 -5.64
N HIS A 71 -11.37 20.94 -5.65
CA HIS A 71 -12.60 20.23 -5.94
C HIS A 71 -13.28 20.89 -7.13
N ASP A 72 -13.44 20.13 -8.20
CA ASP A 72 -14.19 20.57 -9.37
C ASP A 72 -15.69 20.32 -9.19
N PHE A 73 -16.51 21.20 -9.75
CA PHE A 73 -17.97 21.13 -9.75
C PHE A 73 -18.52 21.39 -11.15
N ASP A 74 -19.54 20.64 -11.54
CA ASP A 74 -20.28 20.93 -12.78
C ASP A 74 -21.14 22.20 -12.68
N ASN A 75 -21.65 22.50 -11.48
CA ASN A 75 -22.43 23.71 -11.18
C ASN A 75 -22.17 24.12 -9.73
N GLY A 76 -21.18 24.97 -9.52
CA GLY A 76 -20.85 25.47 -8.20
C GLY A 76 -21.63 26.72 -7.81
N TYR A 77 -21.37 27.18 -6.58
CA TYR A 77 -22.00 28.38 -6.05
C TYR A 77 -21.68 29.60 -6.92
N ASN A 78 -22.69 30.44 -7.21
CA ASN A 78 -22.53 31.69 -7.96
C ASN A 78 -21.77 31.55 -9.30
N GLY A 79 -21.89 30.40 -9.97
CA GLY A 79 -21.25 30.13 -11.26
C GLY A 79 -19.77 29.76 -11.19
N TYR A 80 -19.18 29.65 -9.99
CA TYR A 80 -17.85 29.07 -9.82
C TYR A 80 -17.88 27.58 -10.18
N THR A 81 -16.78 27.07 -10.73
CA THR A 81 -16.67 25.67 -11.18
C THR A 81 -15.69 24.87 -10.36
N SER A 82 -15.02 25.51 -9.39
CA SER A 82 -14.10 24.81 -8.51
C SER A 82 -14.02 25.48 -7.14
N ALA A 83 -13.54 24.74 -6.14
CA ALA A 83 -13.14 25.28 -4.86
C ALA A 83 -11.77 24.75 -4.46
N MET A 84 -10.92 25.65 -4.00
CA MET A 84 -9.71 25.32 -3.28
C MET A 84 -10.02 25.27 -1.78
N VAL A 85 -9.68 24.17 -1.13
CA VAL A 85 -9.80 24.01 0.32
C VAL A 85 -8.42 23.95 0.93
N ILE A 86 -8.13 24.90 1.83
CA ILE A 86 -6.91 24.94 2.62
C ILE A 86 -7.24 24.50 4.03
N GLY A 87 -6.54 23.50 4.57
CA GLY A 87 -6.72 23.03 5.94
C GLY A 87 -5.42 22.96 6.71
N ASP A 88 -5.37 23.58 7.90
CA ASP A 88 -4.24 23.42 8.82
C ASP A 88 -4.34 22.08 9.57
N ARG A 89 -3.30 21.25 9.46
CA ARG A 89 -3.28 19.89 10.02
C ARG A 89 -3.11 19.85 11.53
N VAL A 90 -2.71 20.96 12.14
CA VAL A 90 -2.51 21.09 13.60
C VAL A 90 -3.79 21.59 14.26
N THR A 91 -4.34 22.72 13.82
CA THR A 91 -5.55 23.30 14.42
C THR A 91 -6.85 22.68 13.91
N GLY A 92 -6.85 22.08 12.72
CA GLY A 92 -8.05 21.61 12.05
C GLY A 92 -8.91 22.73 11.43
N LEU A 93 -8.43 23.98 11.44
CA LEU A 93 -9.09 25.08 10.74
C LEU A 93 -9.01 24.87 9.23
N ALA A 94 -10.07 25.26 8.53
CA ALA A 94 -10.16 25.18 7.08
C ALA A 94 -10.74 26.47 6.50
N TRP A 95 -10.31 26.78 5.28
CA TRP A 95 -10.74 27.91 4.47
C TRP A 95 -11.05 27.43 3.06
N ASP A 96 -12.18 27.86 2.52
CA ASP A 96 -12.59 27.58 1.16
C ASP A 96 -12.54 28.84 0.29
N PHE A 97 -12.01 28.68 -0.92
CA PHE A 97 -11.94 29.72 -1.93
C PHE A 97 -12.60 29.20 -3.20
N TYR A 98 -13.67 29.85 -3.65
CA TYR A 98 -14.34 29.52 -4.90
C TYR A 98 -13.62 30.17 -6.07
N LEU A 99 -13.34 29.37 -7.09
CA LEU A 99 -12.55 29.72 -8.28
C LEU A 99 -13.34 29.42 -9.57
#